data_AF-A0A0Q7Z8K8-F1
#
_entry.id   AF-A0A0Q7Z8K8-F1
#
_cell.length_a   1.000
_cell.length_b   1.000
_cell.length_c   1.000
_cell.angle_alpha   90.00
_cell.angle_beta   90.00
_cell.angle_gamma   90.00
#
_symmetry.space_group_name_H-M   'P 1'
#
loop_
_entity.id
_entity.type
_entity.pdbx_description
1 polymer ?
#
loop_
_entity_poly.entity_id
_entity_poly.type
_entity_poly.pdbx_seq_one_letter_code
_entity_poly.pdbx_strand_id
1 'polypeptide(L)'
;MAHAGGSSAAFDKRMTNVLRLILLFLLSATLAPVAAAQGDENLDKRSFTCPLGGKTFTHEVGYSAFPLITLPDGSWLGDALMDVQIPVCPDNGLVILPDYAAMEASDEQRMTYGDYSVAERARLPGLIADPAYLALKSDNRHAQAYWLATKLGRPASTRFHLLQRSTWATIDPMLRKRRVEQFAADGPALIDALDESADARRLYSTYIVNALRELGRFDEALARLDANDSAYPLPDSPPGTELTIRIESFVDPLRTAIAERDDDRFPVDLLDQRIANDICTGAIPYPPYDQNTPKTKAACARRKAAADRQEAAFDEAMALGDDPENRDRLCAATPAGERSAGLAQACDGAQAERDRAAGDALAMQGRATAATCEATPETERKGALFHACVAYDILVESQLGEMLVDDSAGFTVICGEEVAYDIADRDRRVFPACGQAQALRDERAIKALLEDPVALEPRCKSLGDGASYGTLEMACVRFHSERLATHIQKLATDDAAYQHECARFGDKPRDLFTDAADELEVVCDQARYRRSHSEEFTASAGIYAPIEALDLENADGTSEAAKGMSAAVEKAIDDADVIPERRSFLDDGSELSIAARDAAAAIIARAKAENTYPRRPKGQRD
;
A
#
# COMPACT_ATOMS: atom_id res chain seq x y z
N MET A 1 38.44 53.19 -28.14
CA MET A 1 39.32 53.37 -29.32
C MET A 1 39.56 52.00 -29.93
N ALA A 2 39.53 51.95 -31.27
CA ALA A 2 39.76 50.82 -32.19
C ALA A 2 38.61 49.82 -32.40
N HIS A 3 38.14 49.84 -33.66
CA HIS A 3 37.13 49.05 -34.35
C HIS A 3 37.69 47.72 -34.90
N ALA A 4 36.80 46.73 -35.05
CA ALA A 4 36.50 45.92 -36.26
C ALA A 4 35.73 44.67 -35.79
N GLY A 5 34.59 44.22 -36.33
CA GLY A 5 34.05 44.28 -37.68
C GLY A 5 34.04 42.86 -38.25
N GLY A 6 32.87 42.22 -38.40
CA GLY A 6 32.79 40.87 -38.99
C GLY A 6 31.38 40.26 -39.01
N SER A 7 30.71 40.43 -40.16
CA SER A 7 29.37 39.95 -40.54
C SER A 7 29.25 38.43 -40.67
N SER A 8 28.09 37.85 -40.34
CA SER A 8 27.48 36.79 -41.18
C SER A 8 25.99 36.59 -40.84
N ALA A 9 25.14 37.41 -41.46
CA ALA A 9 23.71 37.18 -41.59
C ALA A 9 23.45 36.62 -43.00
N ALA A 10 23.39 35.30 -43.16
CA ALA A 10 22.99 34.68 -44.44
C ALA A 10 22.54 33.20 -44.38
N PHE A 11 22.28 32.61 -43.22
CA PHE A 11 21.89 31.18 -43.14
C PHE A 11 20.45 30.90 -42.66
N ASP A 12 19.69 31.94 -42.31
CA ASP A 12 18.54 31.79 -41.41
C ASP A 12 17.14 31.90 -42.07
N LYS A 13 17.02 31.59 -43.37
CA LYS A 13 15.71 31.70 -44.07
C LYS A 13 15.26 30.49 -44.88
N ARG A 14 16.05 29.40 -44.94
CA ARG A 14 15.61 28.16 -45.62
C ARG A 14 15.19 27.03 -44.67
N MET A 15 15.53 27.10 -43.38
CA MET A 15 15.17 26.06 -42.40
C MET A 15 13.78 26.27 -41.77
N THR A 16 13.26 27.50 -41.80
CA THR A 16 11.99 27.86 -41.15
C THR A 16 10.73 27.43 -41.93
N ASN A 17 10.84 27.15 -43.23
CA ASN A 17 9.70 26.75 -44.06
C ASN A 17 9.54 25.23 -44.21
N VAL A 18 10.60 24.44 -43.98
CA VAL A 18 10.50 22.96 -43.95
C VAL A 18 9.99 22.48 -42.59
N LEU A 19 10.36 23.17 -41.50
CA LEU A 19 9.90 22.83 -40.15
C LEU A 19 8.39 23.10 -39.94
N ARG A 20 7.82 24.08 -40.65
CA ARG A 20 6.37 24.40 -40.57
C ARG A 20 5.48 23.41 -41.33
N LEU A 21 5.97 22.73 -42.37
CA LEU A 21 5.17 21.72 -43.09
C LEU A 21 5.18 20.36 -42.36
N ILE A 22 6.25 20.04 -41.64
CA ILE A 22 6.34 18.80 -40.83
C ILE A 22 5.53 18.93 -39.54
N LEU A 23 5.47 20.13 -38.92
CA LEU A 23 4.59 20.36 -37.76
C LEU A 23 3.09 20.31 -38.08
N LEU A 24 2.69 20.57 -39.33
CA LEU A 24 1.28 20.55 -39.75
C LEU A 24 0.77 19.16 -40.16
N PHE A 25 1.65 18.19 -40.41
CA PHE A 25 1.28 16.79 -40.63
C PHE A 25 1.36 15.92 -39.36
N LEU A 26 2.04 16.37 -38.30
CA LEU A 26 2.08 15.71 -36.99
C LEU A 26 0.98 16.17 -36.02
N LEU A 27 0.24 17.24 -36.34
CA LEU A 27 -0.85 17.76 -35.48
C LEU A 27 -2.25 17.19 -35.80
N SER A 28 -2.36 16.21 -36.70
CA SER A 28 -3.67 15.65 -37.13
C SER A 28 -3.92 14.20 -36.70
N ALA A 29 -3.04 13.60 -35.88
CA ALA A 29 -3.15 12.21 -35.43
C ALA A 29 -3.35 12.02 -33.91
N THR A 30 -3.52 13.09 -33.13
CA THR A 30 -3.60 13.00 -31.65
C THR A 30 -4.95 13.44 -31.07
N LEU A 31 -6.03 13.33 -31.84
CA LEU A 31 -7.41 13.54 -31.37
C LEU A 31 -8.30 12.36 -31.78
N ALA A 32 -7.84 11.14 -31.55
CA ALA A 32 -8.79 10.08 -31.25
C ALA A 32 -9.15 10.28 -29.76
N PRO A 33 -10.41 10.60 -29.41
CA PRO A 33 -10.80 10.48 -28.02
C PRO A 33 -10.51 9.04 -27.62
N VAL A 34 -9.74 8.87 -26.55
CA VAL A 34 -9.81 7.67 -25.73
C VAL A 34 -11.23 7.67 -25.19
N ALA A 35 -12.18 7.23 -26.02
CA ALA A 35 -13.41 6.65 -25.55
C ALA A 35 -12.91 5.44 -24.78
N ALA A 36 -12.78 5.63 -23.47
CA ALA A 36 -12.76 4.55 -22.51
C ALA A 36 -13.73 3.50 -23.06
N ALA A 37 -13.24 2.28 -23.22
CA ALA A 37 -14.12 1.14 -23.44
C ALA A 37 -15.07 1.12 -22.24
N GLN A 38 -16.20 1.81 -22.38
CA GLN A 38 -17.28 1.85 -21.42
C GLN A 38 -17.89 0.46 -21.49
N GLY A 39 -17.39 -0.42 -20.62
CA GLY A 39 -18.13 -1.58 -20.18
C GLY A 39 -19.39 -1.10 -19.46
N ASP A 40 -20.38 -0.68 -20.23
CA ASP A 40 -21.69 -0.19 -19.77
C ASP A 40 -22.58 -1.34 -19.24
N GLU A 41 -22.04 -2.58 -19.16
CA GLU A 41 -22.83 -3.79 -18.94
C GLU A 41 -22.92 -4.31 -17.49
N ASN A 42 -22.22 -3.76 -16.48
CA ASN A 42 -22.25 -4.36 -15.14
C ASN A 42 -22.36 -3.38 -13.94
N LEU A 43 -23.06 -2.24 -14.09
CA LEU A 43 -23.46 -1.47 -12.89
C LEU A 43 -24.54 -2.25 -12.12
N ASP A 44 -24.34 -2.46 -10.81
CA ASP A 44 -25.20 -3.28 -9.92
C ASP A 44 -26.63 -2.74 -9.89
N LYS A 45 -27.54 -3.39 -10.63
CA LYS A 45 -28.98 -3.09 -10.67
C LYS A 45 -29.74 -4.10 -9.83
N ARG A 46 -30.55 -3.60 -8.91
CA ARG A 46 -31.32 -4.43 -7.98
C ARG A 46 -32.81 -4.12 -8.04
N SER A 47 -33.63 -5.11 -7.70
CA SER A 47 -35.08 -4.95 -7.57
C SER A 47 -35.44 -4.59 -6.14
N PHE A 48 -36.30 -3.58 -5.99
CA PHE A 48 -36.79 -3.07 -4.72
C PHE A 48 -38.31 -3.05 -4.71
N THR A 49 -38.89 -3.19 -3.53
CA THR A 49 -40.34 -3.03 -3.32
C THR A 49 -40.60 -1.79 -2.49
N CYS A 50 -41.47 -0.91 -2.96
CA CYS A 50 -41.82 0.29 -2.23
C CYS A 50 -42.56 -0.03 -0.93
N PRO A 51 -42.02 0.38 0.24
CA PRO A 51 -42.65 0.11 1.53
C PRO A 51 -44.06 0.70 1.65
N LEU A 52 -44.32 1.78 0.91
CA LEU A 52 -45.64 2.36 0.72
C LEU A 52 -46.17 1.96 -0.67
N GLY A 53 -47.26 1.20 -0.70
CA GLY A 53 -47.95 0.81 -1.93
C GLY A 53 -47.49 -0.49 -2.57
N GLY A 54 -46.33 -1.05 -2.18
CA GLY A 54 -45.90 -2.39 -2.61
C GLY A 54 -45.46 -2.50 -4.07
N LYS A 55 -45.30 -1.38 -4.79
CA LYS A 55 -44.83 -1.39 -6.17
C LYS A 55 -43.36 -1.78 -6.25
N THR A 56 -43.04 -2.71 -7.13
CA THR A 56 -41.66 -3.10 -7.43
C THR A 56 -41.02 -2.14 -8.44
N PHE A 57 -39.74 -1.84 -8.27
CA PHE A 57 -38.94 -1.07 -9.23
C PHE A 57 -37.51 -1.60 -9.29
N THR A 58 -36.78 -1.25 -10.35
CA THR A 58 -35.35 -1.56 -10.47
C THR A 58 -34.56 -0.28 -10.29
N HIS A 59 -33.44 -0.36 -9.59
CA HIS A 59 -32.58 0.79 -9.30
C HIS A 59 -31.12 0.38 -9.33
N GLU A 60 -30.28 1.27 -9.83
CA GLU A 60 -28.83 1.10 -9.87
C GLU A 60 -28.20 1.56 -8.56
N VAL A 61 -27.47 0.66 -7.91
CA VAL A 61 -26.82 0.91 -6.61
C VAL A 61 -25.30 0.77 -6.68
N GLY A 62 -24.77 0.35 -7.84
CA GLY A 62 -23.34 0.37 -8.12
C GLY A 62 -22.87 1.77 -8.50
N TYR A 63 -21.64 2.11 -8.14
CA TYR A 63 -20.93 3.28 -8.65
C TYR A 63 -19.44 2.97 -8.69
N SER A 64 -18.70 3.68 -9.53
CA SER A 64 -17.25 3.53 -9.60
C SER A 64 -16.58 4.35 -8.50
N ALA A 65 -15.98 3.66 -7.53
CA ALA A 65 -15.08 4.22 -6.53
C ALA A 65 -13.69 3.61 -6.64
N PHE A 66 -12.67 4.33 -6.18
CA PHE A 66 -11.33 3.79 -6.03
C PHE A 66 -10.98 3.69 -4.52
N PRO A 67 -11.39 2.59 -3.86
CA PRO A 67 -11.32 2.46 -2.40
C PRO A 67 -9.89 2.38 -1.84
N LEU A 68 -8.89 2.14 -2.70
CA LEU A 68 -7.47 2.16 -2.33
C LEU A 68 -6.98 3.57 -1.93
N ILE A 69 -7.80 4.60 -2.15
CA ILE A 69 -7.49 5.98 -1.82
C ILE A 69 -8.58 6.50 -0.89
N THR A 70 -8.29 6.51 0.42
CA THR A 70 -9.18 7.14 1.41
C THR A 70 -8.75 8.58 1.66
N LEU A 71 -9.74 9.46 1.63
CA LEU A 71 -9.60 10.91 1.78
C LEU A 71 -9.84 11.30 3.25
N PRO A 72 -9.45 12.52 3.67
CA PRO A 72 -9.49 12.91 5.08
C PRO A 72 -10.89 12.97 5.71
N ASP A 73 -11.95 12.99 4.90
CA ASP A 73 -13.35 12.91 5.36
C ASP A 73 -13.92 11.48 5.37
N GLY A 74 -13.08 10.48 5.06
CA GLY A 74 -13.43 9.06 4.94
C GLY A 74 -13.95 8.65 3.57
N SER A 75 -14.08 9.58 2.62
CA SER A 75 -14.54 9.27 1.26
C SER A 75 -13.44 8.68 0.38
N TRP A 76 -13.84 8.10 -0.74
CA TRP A 76 -12.97 7.62 -1.81
C TRP A 76 -13.10 8.48 -3.06
N LEU A 77 -12.09 8.42 -3.93
CA LEU A 77 -12.21 8.98 -5.28
C LEU A 77 -13.38 8.29 -6.00
N GLY A 78 -14.32 9.10 -6.52
CA GLY A 78 -15.55 8.61 -7.13
C GLY A 78 -16.81 8.71 -6.25
N ASP A 79 -16.65 8.94 -4.94
CA ASP A 79 -17.79 9.02 -4.00
C ASP A 79 -18.74 10.21 -4.26
N ALA A 80 -18.33 11.17 -5.07
CA ALA A 80 -19.25 12.15 -5.65
C ALA A 80 -20.46 11.53 -6.38
N LEU A 81 -20.33 10.30 -6.88
CA LEU A 81 -21.38 9.56 -7.59
C LEU A 81 -22.20 8.65 -6.67
N MET A 82 -21.84 8.51 -5.40
CA MET A 82 -22.45 7.50 -4.53
C MET A 82 -23.93 7.75 -4.23
N ASP A 83 -24.48 8.92 -4.56
CA ASP A 83 -25.91 9.19 -4.34
C ASP A 83 -26.81 8.18 -5.06
N VAL A 84 -26.32 7.53 -6.12
CA VAL A 84 -27.03 6.44 -6.79
C VAL A 84 -27.33 5.27 -5.84
N GLN A 85 -26.52 5.04 -4.80
CA GLN A 85 -26.70 3.93 -3.86
C GLN A 85 -28.00 3.95 -3.07
N ILE A 86 -28.73 5.06 -3.00
CA ILE A 86 -29.99 5.14 -2.26
C ILE A 86 -31.18 5.01 -3.23
N PRO A 87 -31.92 3.89 -3.21
CA PRO A 87 -33.11 3.72 -4.03
C PRO A 87 -34.20 4.69 -3.60
N VAL A 88 -34.94 5.20 -4.59
CA VAL A 88 -36.07 6.11 -4.36
C VAL A 88 -37.31 5.52 -5.00
N CYS A 89 -38.36 5.39 -4.19
CA CYS A 89 -39.66 4.95 -4.66
C CYS A 89 -40.23 5.89 -5.73
N PRO A 90 -40.53 5.39 -6.95
CA PRO A 90 -40.93 6.25 -8.07
C PRO A 90 -42.25 6.98 -7.83
N ASP A 91 -43.18 6.39 -7.08
CA ASP A 91 -44.55 6.90 -6.94
C ASP A 91 -44.70 7.96 -5.85
N ASN A 92 -43.83 7.94 -4.83
CA ASN A 92 -43.98 8.79 -3.64
C ASN A 92 -42.67 9.47 -3.19
N GLY A 93 -41.53 9.13 -3.79
CA GLY A 93 -40.25 9.73 -3.47
C GLY A 93 -39.64 9.29 -2.14
N LEU A 94 -40.16 8.22 -1.50
CA LEU A 94 -39.58 7.64 -0.30
C LEU A 94 -38.22 7.01 -0.62
N VAL A 95 -37.16 7.45 0.06
CA VAL A 95 -35.86 6.79 0.05
C VAL A 95 -35.92 5.45 0.79
N ILE A 96 -35.19 4.43 0.33
CA ILE A 96 -34.99 3.18 1.07
C ILE A 96 -33.66 3.29 1.82
N LEU A 97 -33.70 3.14 3.16
CA LEU A 97 -32.51 3.37 3.98
C LEU A 97 -31.53 2.20 3.86
N PRO A 98 -30.22 2.46 3.68
CA PRO A 98 -29.20 1.43 3.80
C PRO A 98 -29.13 0.92 5.25
N ASP A 99 -28.72 -0.34 5.40
CA ASP A 99 -28.45 -1.00 6.66
C ASP A 99 -26.94 -1.29 6.76
N TYR A 100 -26.19 -0.35 7.32
CA TYR A 100 -24.74 -0.48 7.43
C TYR A 100 -24.31 -1.59 8.40
N ALA A 101 -25.09 -1.87 9.44
CA ALA A 101 -24.77 -2.94 10.37
C ALA A 101 -24.90 -4.32 9.70
N ALA A 102 -25.94 -4.51 8.88
CA ALA A 102 -26.08 -5.74 8.10
C ALA A 102 -25.01 -5.86 6.99
N MET A 103 -24.51 -4.74 6.47
CA MET A 103 -23.44 -4.71 5.47
C MET A 103 -22.10 -5.15 6.09
N GLU A 104 -21.77 -4.65 7.29
CA GLU A 104 -20.56 -5.02 8.02
C GLU A 104 -20.57 -6.48 8.48
N ALA A 105 -21.75 -7.03 8.78
CA ALA A 105 -21.91 -8.44 9.14
C ALA A 105 -21.93 -9.39 7.92
N SER A 106 -21.89 -8.88 6.70
CA SER A 106 -21.96 -9.67 5.47
C SER A 106 -20.57 -9.94 4.89
N ASP A 107 -20.25 -11.21 4.65
CA ASP A 107 -19.00 -11.63 3.99
C ASP A 107 -18.86 -11.03 2.57
N GLU A 108 -19.98 -10.72 1.92
CA GLU A 108 -19.98 -10.18 0.55
C GLU A 108 -19.73 -8.67 0.49
N GLN A 109 -19.73 -7.96 1.64
CA GLN A 109 -19.60 -6.49 1.74
C GLN A 109 -20.56 -5.70 0.82
N ARG A 110 -21.67 -6.33 0.40
CA ARG A 110 -22.68 -5.70 -0.44
C ARG A 110 -23.57 -4.81 0.39
N MET A 111 -23.85 -3.59 -0.10
CA MET A 111 -24.81 -2.68 0.53
C MET A 111 -26.15 -3.38 0.78
N THR A 112 -26.56 -3.50 2.02
CA THR A 112 -27.86 -4.02 2.44
C THR A 112 -28.83 -2.88 2.68
N TYR A 113 -30.13 -3.15 2.54
CA TYR A 113 -31.19 -2.16 2.72
C TYR A 113 -32.18 -2.65 3.77
N GLY A 114 -32.44 -1.80 4.75
CA GLY A 114 -33.29 -2.13 5.88
C GLY A 114 -34.77 -1.95 5.55
N ASP A 115 -35.60 -2.82 6.13
CA ASP A 115 -37.04 -2.63 6.11
C ASP A 115 -37.50 -1.57 7.12
N TYR A 116 -38.61 -0.92 6.78
CA TYR A 116 -39.35 -0.09 7.73
C TYR A 116 -40.26 -0.98 8.56
N SER A 117 -40.18 -0.90 9.89
CA SER A 117 -41.10 -1.57 10.79
C SER A 117 -42.56 -1.10 10.59
N VAL A 118 -43.52 -1.84 11.13
CA VAL A 118 -44.96 -1.48 11.06
C VAL A 118 -45.20 -0.08 11.63
N ALA A 119 -44.58 0.26 12.77
CA ALA A 119 -44.73 1.56 13.41
C ALA A 119 -44.13 2.70 12.57
N GLU A 120 -43.00 2.46 11.91
CA GLU A 120 -42.40 3.46 11.03
C GLU A 120 -43.23 3.66 9.76
N ARG A 121 -43.69 2.57 9.13
CA ARG A 121 -44.56 2.63 7.94
C ARG A 121 -45.82 3.46 8.19
N ALA A 122 -46.38 3.41 9.39
CA ALA A 122 -47.52 4.25 9.78
C ALA A 122 -47.19 5.75 9.81
N ARG A 123 -45.93 6.12 10.07
CA ARG A 123 -45.45 7.51 10.14
C ARG A 123 -44.99 8.05 8.79
N LEU A 124 -44.52 7.18 7.89
CA LEU A 124 -43.92 7.56 6.61
C LEU A 124 -44.78 8.51 5.76
N PRO A 125 -46.11 8.32 5.59
CA PRO A 125 -46.91 9.22 4.76
C PRO A 125 -46.84 10.68 5.20
N GLY A 126 -46.85 10.94 6.52
CA GLY A 126 -46.70 12.28 7.06
C GLY A 126 -45.28 12.83 6.91
N LEU A 127 -44.27 11.99 7.12
CA LEU A 127 -42.86 12.38 7.03
C LEU A 127 -42.44 12.72 5.60
N ILE A 128 -42.88 11.95 4.59
CA ILE A 128 -42.50 12.22 3.19
C ILE A 128 -43.29 13.37 2.57
N ALA A 129 -44.42 13.75 3.17
CA ALA A 129 -45.19 14.94 2.81
C ALA A 129 -44.66 16.22 3.50
N ASP A 130 -43.75 16.09 4.47
CA ASP A 130 -43.16 17.21 5.19
C ASP A 130 -42.39 18.12 4.22
N PRO A 131 -42.65 19.45 4.19
CA PRO A 131 -41.93 20.37 3.33
C PRO A 131 -40.41 20.31 3.48
N ALA A 132 -39.90 20.03 4.69
CA ALA A 132 -38.47 19.89 4.94
C ALA A 132 -37.88 18.66 4.24
N TYR A 133 -38.60 17.54 4.20
CA TYR A 133 -38.18 16.35 3.48
C TYR A 133 -38.18 16.58 1.96
N LEU A 134 -39.22 17.23 1.45
CA LEU A 134 -39.36 17.52 0.03
C LEU A 134 -38.29 18.50 -0.47
N ALA A 135 -37.90 19.47 0.35
CA ALA A 135 -36.83 20.41 0.03
C ALA A 135 -35.47 19.74 -0.15
N LEU A 136 -35.21 18.61 0.53
CA LEU A 136 -33.94 17.89 0.42
C LEU A 136 -33.77 17.13 -0.91
N LYS A 137 -34.82 17.03 -1.75
CA LYS A 137 -34.71 16.44 -3.09
C LYS A 137 -33.74 17.20 -4.00
N SER A 138 -33.57 18.50 -3.77
CA SER A 138 -32.59 19.33 -4.50
C SER A 138 -31.20 19.32 -3.88
N ASP A 139 -31.01 18.69 -2.72
CA ASP A 139 -29.70 18.48 -2.11
C ASP A 139 -29.12 17.15 -2.62
N ASN A 140 -29.37 16.03 -1.93
CA ASN A 140 -29.03 14.68 -2.38
C ASN A 140 -29.83 13.62 -1.60
N ARG A 141 -29.88 12.39 -2.09
CA ARG A 141 -30.66 11.29 -1.48
C ARG A 141 -30.10 10.89 -0.11
N HIS A 142 -28.79 11.04 0.11
CA HIS A 142 -28.18 10.84 1.42
C HIS A 142 -28.70 11.82 2.48
N ALA A 143 -28.87 13.09 2.12
CA ALA A 143 -29.47 14.09 3.01
C ALA A 143 -30.94 13.76 3.32
N GLN A 144 -31.71 13.33 2.32
CA GLN A 144 -33.08 12.85 2.53
C GLN A 144 -33.13 11.64 3.48
N ALA A 145 -32.22 10.68 3.28
CA ALA A 145 -32.12 9.48 4.12
C ALA A 145 -31.69 9.82 5.55
N TYR A 146 -30.71 10.70 5.74
CA TYR A 146 -30.30 11.18 7.06
C TYR A 146 -31.46 11.84 7.81
N TRP A 147 -32.20 12.74 7.15
CA TRP A 147 -33.36 13.40 7.75
C TRP A 147 -34.42 12.38 8.16
N LEU A 148 -34.73 11.43 7.28
CA LEU A 148 -35.74 10.41 7.53
C LEU A 148 -35.32 9.48 8.69
N ALA A 149 -34.08 8.98 8.67
CA ALA A 149 -33.50 8.18 9.73
C ALA A 149 -33.55 8.90 11.09
N THR A 150 -33.29 10.21 11.10
CA THR A 150 -33.40 11.06 12.30
C THR A 150 -34.84 11.16 12.80
N LYS A 151 -35.81 11.42 11.92
CA LYS A 151 -37.24 11.48 12.32
C LYS A 151 -37.76 10.14 12.80
N LEU A 152 -37.28 9.04 12.25
CA LEU A 152 -37.67 7.69 12.65
C LEU A 152 -36.97 7.22 13.93
N GLY A 153 -35.90 7.89 14.37
CA GLY A 153 -35.14 7.51 15.56
C GLY A 153 -34.25 6.29 15.32
N ARG A 154 -33.69 6.16 14.11
CA ARG A 154 -32.76 5.09 13.76
C ARG A 154 -31.46 5.17 14.60
N PRO A 155 -30.71 4.06 14.72
CA PRO A 155 -29.45 4.03 15.47
C PRO A 155 -28.51 5.19 15.12
N ALA A 156 -27.71 5.63 16.09
CA ALA A 156 -26.77 6.73 15.91
C ALA A 156 -25.75 6.43 14.79
N SER A 157 -25.28 5.19 14.68
CA SER A 157 -24.36 4.73 13.62
C SER A 157 -24.96 4.95 12.22
N THR A 158 -26.19 4.47 11.99
CA THR A 158 -26.90 4.69 10.72
C THR A 158 -27.02 6.17 10.38
N ARG A 159 -27.39 7.00 11.37
CA ARG A 159 -27.54 8.45 11.17
C ARG A 159 -26.20 9.13 10.90
N PHE A 160 -25.14 8.73 11.60
CA PHE A 160 -23.78 9.26 11.42
C PHE A 160 -23.28 8.98 10.01
N HIS A 161 -23.31 7.73 9.54
CA HIS A 161 -22.81 7.38 8.21
C HIS A 161 -23.64 8.01 7.08
N LEU A 162 -24.97 8.12 7.23
CA LEU A 162 -25.80 8.83 6.26
C LEU A 162 -25.44 10.33 6.18
N LEU A 163 -25.22 10.96 7.34
CA LEU A 163 -24.81 12.36 7.40
C LEU A 163 -23.43 12.58 6.79
N GLN A 164 -22.46 11.74 7.15
CA GLN A 164 -21.09 11.79 6.63
C GLN A 164 -21.10 11.62 5.10
N ARG A 165 -21.73 10.56 4.58
CA ARG A 165 -21.83 10.29 3.14
C ARG A 165 -22.60 11.37 2.37
N SER A 166 -23.50 12.10 3.02
CA SER A 166 -24.15 13.26 2.38
C SER A 166 -23.17 14.37 1.99
N THR A 167 -22.03 14.48 2.68
CA THR A 167 -20.97 15.41 2.32
C THR A 167 -20.18 14.96 1.10
N TRP A 168 -20.09 13.64 0.86
CA TRP A 168 -19.32 13.03 -0.22
C TRP A 168 -20.08 13.04 -1.54
N ALA A 169 -21.39 12.76 -1.48
CA ALA A 169 -22.33 12.56 -2.59
C ALA A 169 -22.71 13.84 -3.34
N THR A 170 -21.72 14.69 -3.66
CA THR A 170 -21.90 15.91 -4.46
C THR A 170 -20.57 16.41 -5.02
N ILE A 171 -20.65 17.05 -6.19
CA ILE A 171 -19.57 17.84 -6.80
C ILE A 171 -19.82 19.34 -6.69
N ASP A 172 -21.04 19.76 -6.34
CA ASP A 172 -21.40 21.16 -6.16
C ASP A 172 -20.76 21.68 -4.86
N PRO A 173 -19.82 22.66 -4.94
CA PRO A 173 -19.14 23.21 -3.78
C PRO A 173 -20.10 23.86 -2.77
N MET A 174 -21.16 24.50 -3.24
CA MET A 174 -22.14 25.16 -2.35
C MET A 174 -22.96 24.13 -1.58
N LEU A 175 -23.43 23.08 -2.26
CA LEU A 175 -24.12 21.97 -1.60
C LEU A 175 -23.18 21.27 -0.61
N ARG A 176 -21.95 20.98 -1.01
CA ARG A 176 -20.95 20.35 -0.13
C ARG A 176 -20.76 21.17 1.13
N LYS A 177 -20.46 22.47 1.00
CA LYS A 177 -20.28 23.36 2.16
C LYS A 177 -21.46 23.27 3.13
N ARG A 178 -22.71 23.35 2.64
CA ARG A 178 -23.90 23.20 3.50
C ARG A 178 -23.95 21.84 4.20
N ARG A 179 -23.58 20.75 3.51
CA ARG A 179 -23.56 19.40 4.12
C ARG A 179 -22.44 19.24 5.14
N VAL A 180 -21.25 19.78 4.88
CA VAL A 180 -20.12 19.79 5.82
C VAL A 180 -20.44 20.63 7.05
N GLU A 181 -21.12 21.78 6.90
CA GLU A 181 -21.65 22.57 8.03
C GLU A 181 -22.60 21.75 8.90
N GLN A 182 -23.53 21.01 8.27
CA GLN A 182 -24.44 20.13 9.00
C GLN A 182 -23.71 18.96 9.68
N PHE A 183 -22.72 18.37 9.02
CA PHE A 183 -21.91 17.28 9.58
C PHE A 183 -21.12 17.75 10.81
N ALA A 184 -20.47 18.91 10.72
CA ALA A 184 -19.76 19.51 11.85
C ALA A 184 -20.68 19.87 13.03
N ALA A 185 -21.95 20.21 12.76
CA ALA A 185 -22.94 20.56 13.79
C ALA A 185 -23.58 19.35 14.47
N ASP A 186 -24.08 18.39 13.68
CA ASP A 186 -24.86 17.25 14.20
C ASP A 186 -23.96 16.06 14.57
N GLY A 187 -22.81 15.93 13.90
CA GLY A 187 -21.87 14.81 14.04
C GLY A 187 -21.39 14.53 15.47
N PRO A 188 -20.94 15.53 16.26
CA PRO A 188 -20.49 15.30 17.64
C PRO A 188 -21.52 14.57 18.50
N ALA A 189 -22.78 15.00 18.47
CA ALA A 189 -23.85 14.38 19.26
C ALA A 189 -24.18 12.96 18.79
N LEU A 190 -23.99 12.66 17.49
CA LEU A 190 -24.13 11.31 16.96
C LEU A 190 -22.99 10.42 17.46
N ILE A 191 -21.74 10.90 17.43
CA ILE A 191 -20.56 10.18 17.91
C ILE A 191 -20.70 9.83 19.40
N ASP A 192 -21.16 10.76 20.23
CA ASP A 192 -21.39 10.53 21.66
C ASP A 192 -22.46 9.45 21.91
N ALA A 193 -23.39 9.27 20.98
CA ALA A 193 -24.47 8.29 21.05
C ALA A 193 -24.14 6.96 20.34
N LEU A 194 -22.95 6.81 19.76
CA LEU A 194 -22.50 5.54 19.16
C LEU A 194 -22.21 4.50 20.24
N ASP A 195 -22.64 3.27 19.98
CA ASP A 195 -22.26 2.08 20.77
C ASP A 195 -21.01 1.44 20.13
N GLU A 196 -19.92 2.19 20.14
CA GLU A 196 -18.68 1.88 19.43
C GLU A 196 -17.48 1.97 20.38
N SER A 197 -16.36 1.36 19.98
CA SER A 197 -15.11 1.45 20.73
C SER A 197 -14.63 2.90 20.89
N ALA A 198 -13.77 3.14 21.87
CA ALA A 198 -13.10 4.43 22.04
C ALA A 198 -12.34 4.84 20.77
N ASP A 199 -11.64 3.90 20.13
CA ASP A 199 -10.85 4.14 18.93
C ASP A 199 -11.71 4.48 17.72
N ALA A 200 -12.84 3.79 17.54
CA ALA A 200 -13.80 4.11 16.48
C ALA A 200 -14.38 5.52 16.66
N ARG A 201 -14.77 5.90 17.90
CA ARG A 201 -15.23 7.26 18.20
C ARG A 201 -14.14 8.30 18.00
N ARG A 202 -12.87 7.96 18.30
CA ARG A 202 -11.71 8.82 18.01
C ARG A 202 -11.57 9.06 16.51
N LEU A 203 -11.63 8.01 15.69
CA LEU A 203 -11.59 8.11 14.22
C LEU A 203 -12.70 9.02 13.70
N TYR A 204 -13.94 8.78 14.12
CA TYR A 204 -15.09 9.59 13.71
C TYR A 204 -14.97 11.05 14.14
N SER A 205 -14.40 11.31 15.32
CA SER A 205 -14.10 12.66 15.78
C SER A 205 -13.06 13.36 14.87
N THR A 206 -12.09 12.63 14.34
CA THR A 206 -11.12 13.18 13.36
C THR A 206 -11.79 13.63 12.06
N TYR A 207 -12.85 12.94 11.60
CA TYR A 207 -13.64 13.41 10.46
C TYR A 207 -14.36 14.73 10.74
N ILE A 208 -14.80 14.96 11.98
CA ILE A 208 -15.38 16.24 12.40
C ILE A 208 -14.32 17.34 12.44
N VAL A 209 -13.11 17.03 12.92
CA VAL A 209 -11.97 17.97 12.87
C VAL A 209 -11.70 18.39 11.43
N ASN A 210 -11.64 17.43 10.49
CA ASN A 210 -11.45 17.73 9.08
C ASN A 210 -12.61 18.55 8.49
N ALA A 211 -13.86 18.27 8.88
CA ALA A 211 -15.01 19.07 8.47
C ALA A 211 -14.88 20.54 8.95
N LEU A 212 -14.47 20.77 10.20
CA LEU A 212 -14.23 22.12 10.73
C LEU A 212 -13.09 22.85 9.97
N ARG A 213 -12.01 22.13 9.64
CA ARG A 213 -10.91 22.64 8.82
C ARG A 213 -11.41 23.07 7.43
N GLU A 214 -12.16 22.23 6.73
CA GLU A 214 -12.70 22.53 5.40
C GLU A 214 -13.65 23.75 5.42
N LEU A 215 -14.31 24.02 6.55
CA LEU A 215 -15.14 25.22 6.73
C LEU A 215 -14.33 26.48 7.07
N GLY A 216 -13.00 26.38 7.17
CA GLY A 216 -12.12 27.46 7.61
C GLY A 216 -12.21 27.77 9.11
N ARG A 217 -12.85 26.90 9.92
CA ARG A 217 -13.01 27.03 11.37
C ARG A 217 -11.81 26.44 12.10
N PHE A 218 -10.60 26.92 11.75
CA PHE A 218 -9.33 26.31 12.16
C PHE A 218 -9.11 26.27 13.68
N ASP A 219 -9.48 27.33 14.41
CA ASP A 219 -9.33 27.36 15.87
C ASP A 219 -10.22 26.31 16.55
N GLU A 220 -11.44 26.11 16.04
CA GLU A 220 -12.36 25.07 16.52
C GLU A 220 -11.89 23.67 16.13
N ALA A 221 -11.33 23.51 14.92
CA ALA A 221 -10.73 22.27 14.47
C ALA A 221 -9.56 21.87 15.38
N LEU A 222 -8.64 22.78 15.68
CA LEU A 222 -7.50 22.54 16.56
C LEU A 222 -7.94 22.19 17.98
N ALA A 223 -8.86 22.98 18.56
CA ALA A 223 -9.39 22.70 19.89
C ALA A 223 -10.07 21.33 19.97
N ARG A 224 -10.80 20.93 18.93
CA ARG A 224 -11.44 19.60 18.87
C ARG A 224 -10.41 18.48 18.70
N LEU A 225 -9.35 18.70 17.93
CA LEU A 225 -8.24 17.75 17.77
C LEU A 225 -7.51 17.53 19.10
N ASP A 226 -7.16 18.60 19.80
CA ASP A 226 -6.50 18.53 21.13
C ASP A 226 -7.38 17.80 22.16
N ALA A 227 -8.69 18.05 22.13
CA ALA A 227 -9.64 17.33 22.97
C ALA A 227 -9.72 15.84 22.61
N ASN A 228 -9.60 15.49 21.32
CA ASN A 228 -9.58 14.10 20.86
C ASN A 228 -8.33 13.36 21.36
N ASP A 229 -7.15 13.98 21.22
CA ASP A 229 -5.88 13.43 21.69
C ASP A 229 -5.85 13.28 23.22
N SER A 230 -6.50 14.20 23.95
CA SER A 230 -6.60 14.14 25.41
C SER A 230 -7.58 13.05 25.90
N ALA A 231 -8.68 12.84 25.18
CA ALA A 231 -9.69 11.84 25.53
C ALA A 231 -9.24 10.41 25.21
N TYR A 232 -8.38 10.27 24.21
CA TYR A 232 -7.90 8.99 23.69
C TYR A 232 -6.38 9.07 23.47
N PRO A 233 -5.58 9.06 24.56
CA PRO A 233 -4.13 9.07 24.42
C PRO A 233 -3.71 7.87 23.58
N LEU A 234 -2.71 8.09 22.73
CA LEU A 234 -2.14 7.01 21.94
C LEU A 234 -1.64 5.92 22.88
N PRO A 235 -1.94 4.63 22.60
CA PRO A 235 -1.22 3.58 23.28
C PRO A 235 0.29 3.77 23.03
N ASP A 236 1.12 3.48 24.04
CA ASP A 236 2.58 3.56 23.92
C ASP A 236 3.16 2.54 22.92
N SER A 237 2.30 1.73 22.32
CA SER A 237 2.67 0.62 21.44
C SER A 237 3.19 1.07 20.08
N PRO A 238 4.29 0.45 19.60
CA PRO A 238 4.79 0.70 18.26
C PRO A 238 3.69 0.34 17.26
N PRO A 239 3.58 1.10 16.16
CA PRO A 239 2.35 1.13 15.40
C PRO A 239 2.21 -0.20 14.61
N GLY A 240 1.23 -1.02 15.03
CA GLY A 240 0.98 -2.39 14.56
C GLY A 240 0.55 -2.48 13.09
N THR A 241 1.00 -3.50 12.38
CA THR A 241 1.02 -3.69 10.91
C THR A 241 -0.34 -3.77 10.19
N GLU A 242 -1.46 -3.50 10.84
CA GLU A 242 -2.77 -3.63 10.19
C GLU A 242 -3.11 -2.40 9.33
N LEU A 243 -3.65 -2.67 8.14
CA LEU A 243 -3.93 -1.70 7.07
C LEU A 243 -5.13 -0.78 7.36
N THR A 244 -5.74 -0.90 8.54
CA THR A 244 -6.75 0.01 9.05
C THR A 244 -6.11 1.38 9.24
N ILE A 245 -6.58 2.35 8.45
CA ILE A 245 -6.32 3.80 8.53
C ILE A 245 -5.79 4.16 9.92
N ARG A 246 -4.46 4.20 10.07
CA ARG A 246 -3.83 4.46 11.37
C ARG A 246 -4.18 5.89 11.71
N ILE A 247 -5.07 6.10 12.68
CA ILE A 247 -5.48 7.45 13.10
C ILE A 247 -4.23 8.30 13.38
N GLU A 248 -3.16 7.67 13.91
CA GLU A 248 -1.84 8.28 14.12
C GLU A 248 -1.28 8.94 12.87
N SER A 249 -1.33 8.26 11.72
CA SER A 249 -0.78 8.79 10.47
C SER A 249 -1.59 9.97 9.93
N PHE A 250 -2.77 10.26 10.48
CA PHE A 250 -3.62 11.38 10.07
C PHE A 250 -3.55 12.58 11.02
N VAL A 251 -3.33 12.38 12.33
CA VAL A 251 -3.42 13.47 13.33
C VAL A 251 -2.38 14.56 13.08
N ASP A 252 -1.11 14.20 12.92
CA ASP A 252 -0.03 15.18 12.72
C ASP A 252 -0.17 15.91 11.39
N PRO A 253 -0.37 15.21 10.25
CA PRO A 253 -0.67 15.89 9.00
C PRO A 253 -1.92 16.80 9.07
N LEU A 254 -2.96 16.42 9.82
CA LEU A 254 -4.17 17.23 9.99
C LEU A 254 -3.90 18.48 10.81
N ARG A 255 -3.10 18.36 11.87
CA ARG A 255 -2.61 19.50 12.65
C ARG A 255 -1.80 20.45 11.78
N THR A 256 -0.94 19.95 10.90
CA THR A 256 -0.21 20.75 9.91
C THR A 256 -1.16 21.46 8.94
N ALA A 257 -2.12 20.76 8.34
CA ALA A 257 -3.09 21.36 7.42
C ALA A 257 -3.92 22.48 8.10
N ILE A 258 -4.32 22.28 9.37
CA ILE A 258 -5.01 23.30 10.18
C ILE A 258 -4.09 24.51 10.43
N ALA A 259 -2.84 24.29 10.81
CA ALA A 259 -1.86 25.36 11.08
C ALA A 259 -1.58 26.20 9.83
N GLU A 260 -1.51 25.56 8.65
CA GLU A 260 -1.33 26.20 7.35
C GLU A 260 -2.62 26.85 6.81
N ARG A 261 -3.72 26.73 7.55
CA ARG A 261 -5.05 27.21 7.18
C ARG A 261 -5.45 26.71 5.80
N ASP A 262 -5.20 25.43 5.54
CA ASP A 262 -5.62 24.76 4.31
C ASP A 262 -7.08 24.32 4.49
N ASP A 263 -8.00 24.94 3.76
CA ASP A 263 -9.43 24.63 3.71
C ASP A 263 -9.83 23.86 2.45
N ASP A 264 -8.87 23.43 1.62
CA ASP A 264 -9.18 22.62 0.44
C ASP A 264 -9.87 21.31 0.85
N ARG A 265 -10.75 20.76 0.00
CA ARG A 265 -11.31 19.43 0.24
C ARG A 265 -10.21 18.36 0.35
N PHE A 266 -9.14 18.52 -0.44
CA PHE A 266 -8.01 17.58 -0.55
C PHE A 266 -6.69 18.29 -0.25
N PRO A 267 -6.42 18.61 1.02
CA PRO A 267 -5.15 19.22 1.38
C PRO A 267 -4.03 18.22 1.06
N VAL A 268 -3.06 18.62 0.23
CA VAL A 268 -2.00 17.74 -0.29
C VAL A 268 -1.23 17.02 0.82
N ASP A 269 -1.04 17.70 1.95
CA ASP A 269 -0.31 17.16 3.09
C ASP A 269 -1.06 16.01 3.81
N LEU A 270 -2.36 15.82 3.54
CA LEU A 270 -3.16 14.69 4.06
C LEU A 270 -3.34 13.54 3.08
N LEU A 271 -2.80 13.66 1.87
CA LEU A 271 -2.92 12.62 0.85
C LEU A 271 -1.75 11.66 0.94
N ASP A 272 -1.97 10.42 0.48
CA ASP A 272 -0.89 9.47 0.27
C ASP A 272 0.21 10.08 -0.62
N GLN A 273 1.46 9.66 -0.39
CA GLN A 273 2.62 10.21 -1.07
C GLN A 273 2.49 10.15 -2.59
N ARG A 274 1.94 9.06 -3.15
CA ARG A 274 1.75 8.92 -4.60
C ARG A 274 0.81 9.97 -5.15
N ILE A 275 -0.36 10.14 -4.54
CA ILE A 275 -1.38 11.09 -5.00
C ILE A 275 -0.88 12.53 -4.83
N ALA A 276 -0.25 12.83 -3.69
CA ALA A 276 0.34 14.14 -3.45
C ALA A 276 1.38 14.46 -4.53
N ASN A 277 2.19 13.48 -4.95
CA ASN A 277 3.15 13.64 -6.03
C ASN A 277 2.47 13.85 -7.39
N ASP A 278 1.43 13.09 -7.71
CA ASP A 278 0.66 13.26 -8.96
C ASP A 278 0.08 14.67 -9.07
N ILE A 279 -0.51 15.17 -7.97
CA ILE A 279 -1.07 16.53 -7.89
C ILE A 279 0.03 17.57 -8.03
N CYS A 280 1.14 17.42 -7.30
CA CYS A 280 2.22 18.40 -7.30
C CYS A 280 3.02 18.45 -8.61
N THR A 281 3.06 17.35 -9.35
CA THR A 281 3.68 17.28 -10.69
C THR A 281 2.69 17.60 -11.81
N GLY A 282 1.38 17.57 -11.53
CA GLY A 282 0.33 17.71 -12.53
C GLY A 282 0.21 16.50 -13.47
N ALA A 283 0.71 15.33 -13.04
CA ALA A 283 0.73 14.12 -13.86
C ALA A 283 -0.68 13.56 -14.10
N ILE A 284 -1.54 13.58 -13.08
CA ILE A 284 -2.90 13.04 -13.16
C ILE A 284 -3.89 14.09 -12.64
N PRO A 285 -4.82 14.59 -13.47
CA PRO A 285 -5.97 15.34 -12.98
C PRO A 285 -6.97 14.37 -12.35
N TYR A 286 -7.48 14.69 -11.17
CA TYR A 286 -8.55 13.91 -10.52
C TYR A 286 -9.89 14.67 -10.56
N PRO A 287 -10.59 14.70 -11.71
CA PRO A 287 -11.92 15.29 -11.78
C PRO A 287 -12.87 14.51 -10.85
N PRO A 288 -13.94 15.16 -10.35
CA PRO A 288 -14.43 16.50 -10.69
C PRO A 288 -13.80 17.62 -9.84
N TYR A 289 -12.70 17.34 -9.14
CA TYR A 289 -12.17 18.23 -8.12
C TYR A 289 -11.07 19.13 -8.67
N ASP A 290 -11.13 20.42 -8.34
CA ASP A 290 -10.04 21.35 -8.64
C ASP A 290 -8.92 21.17 -7.60
N GLN A 291 -7.80 20.63 -8.05
CA GLN A 291 -6.60 20.42 -7.24
C GLN A 291 -5.55 21.51 -7.50
N ASN A 292 -5.86 22.55 -8.28
CA ASN A 292 -4.90 23.59 -8.65
C ASN A 292 -5.13 24.90 -7.88
N THR A 293 -5.46 24.78 -6.60
CA THR A 293 -5.71 25.93 -5.73
C THR A 293 -4.39 26.61 -5.31
N PRO A 294 -4.42 27.87 -4.84
CA PRO A 294 -3.26 28.49 -4.23
C PRO A 294 -2.71 27.72 -3.01
N LYS A 295 -3.58 27.03 -2.25
CA LYS A 295 -3.21 26.24 -1.06
C LYS A 295 -2.49 24.97 -1.45
N THR A 296 -3.02 24.25 -2.44
CA THR A 296 -2.36 23.10 -3.05
C THR A 296 -0.97 23.49 -3.59
N LYS A 297 -0.83 24.60 -4.31
CA LYS A 297 0.50 25.08 -4.79
C LYS A 297 1.47 25.35 -3.64
N ALA A 298 1.00 25.97 -2.56
CA ALA A 298 1.81 26.22 -1.38
C ALA A 298 2.26 24.92 -0.70
N ALA A 299 1.35 23.95 -0.55
CA ALA A 299 1.66 22.63 0.00
C ALA A 299 2.68 21.88 -0.87
N CYS A 300 2.51 21.88 -2.19
CA CYS A 300 3.48 21.30 -3.13
C CYS A 300 4.85 21.97 -3.05
N ALA A 301 4.92 23.29 -2.91
CA ALA A 301 6.18 24.00 -2.70
C ALA A 301 6.85 23.61 -1.38
N ARG A 302 6.08 23.44 -0.29
CA ARG A 302 6.61 22.96 1.00
C ARG A 302 7.16 21.53 0.89
N ARG A 303 6.42 20.63 0.24
CA ARG A 303 6.85 19.24 0.00
C ARG A 303 8.12 19.19 -0.82
N LYS A 304 8.20 19.95 -1.91
CA LYS A 304 9.43 20.08 -2.69
C LYS A 304 10.58 20.58 -1.83
N ALA A 305 10.38 21.66 -1.07
CA ALA A 305 11.43 22.19 -0.20
C ALA A 305 11.85 21.20 0.90
N ALA A 306 10.94 20.34 1.39
CA ALA A 306 11.25 19.28 2.34
C ALA A 306 12.06 18.16 1.68
N ALA A 307 11.69 17.73 0.48
CA ALA A 307 12.44 16.76 -0.31
C ALA A 307 13.85 17.28 -0.63
N ASP A 308 13.97 18.52 -1.11
CA ASP A 308 15.27 19.16 -1.40
C ASP A 308 16.16 19.23 -0.13
N ARG A 309 15.57 19.45 1.07
CA ARG A 309 16.31 19.42 2.35
C ARG A 309 16.74 18.01 2.75
N GLN A 310 15.89 17.01 2.52
CA GLN A 310 16.19 15.61 2.81
C GLN A 310 17.28 15.07 1.88
N GLU A 311 17.21 15.42 0.59
CA GLU A 311 18.25 15.11 -0.40
C GLU A 311 19.58 15.75 -0.01
N ALA A 312 19.59 17.05 0.33
CA ALA A 312 20.81 17.71 0.79
C ALA A 312 21.39 17.10 2.09
N ALA A 313 20.51 16.66 3.02
CA ALA A 313 20.94 15.95 4.22
C ALA A 313 21.53 14.57 3.90
N PHE A 314 20.92 13.84 2.97
CA PHE A 314 21.41 12.55 2.50
C PHE A 314 22.77 12.70 1.80
N ASP A 315 22.92 13.68 0.91
CA ASP A 315 24.17 13.98 0.22
C ASP A 315 25.31 14.34 1.19
N GLU A 316 25.01 15.19 2.19
CA GLU A 316 25.96 15.51 3.26
C GLU A 316 26.33 14.25 4.06
N ALA A 317 25.36 13.41 4.40
CA ALA A 317 25.60 12.17 5.14
C ALA A 317 26.47 11.18 4.35
N MET A 318 26.22 11.02 3.05
CA MET A 318 27.00 10.19 2.14
C MET A 318 28.45 10.70 2.01
N ALA A 319 28.62 12.01 1.78
CA ALA A 319 29.95 12.62 1.70
C ALA A 319 30.76 12.46 3.00
N LEU A 320 30.10 12.50 4.16
CA LEU A 320 30.71 12.22 5.45
C LEU A 320 30.97 10.72 5.67
N GLY A 321 30.17 9.83 5.07
CA GLY A 321 30.42 8.40 5.06
C GLY A 321 31.73 8.04 4.33
N ASP A 322 32.01 8.74 3.22
CA ASP A 322 33.23 8.57 2.43
C ASP A 322 34.51 9.11 3.11
N ASP A 323 34.36 9.96 4.14
CA ASP A 323 35.46 10.51 4.95
C ASP A 323 35.20 10.31 6.46
N PRO A 324 35.42 9.08 6.97
CA PRO A 324 35.09 8.72 8.35
C PRO A 324 35.91 9.51 9.38
N GLU A 325 37.14 9.91 9.07
CA GLU A 325 37.98 10.73 9.96
C GLU A 325 37.37 12.11 10.15
N ASN A 326 36.95 12.75 9.05
CA ASN A 326 36.31 14.06 9.12
C ASN A 326 34.93 13.98 9.78
N ARG A 327 34.13 12.95 9.47
CA ARG A 327 32.86 12.68 10.14
C ARG A 327 33.04 12.56 11.64
N ASP A 328 33.93 11.69 12.12
CA ASP A 328 34.12 11.47 13.55
C ASP A 328 34.62 12.74 14.26
N ARG A 329 35.50 13.52 13.60
CA ARG A 329 35.93 14.84 14.08
C ARG A 329 34.76 15.81 14.21
N LEU A 330 33.87 15.89 13.22
CA LEU A 330 32.68 16.77 13.27
C LEU A 330 31.67 16.29 14.32
N CYS A 331 31.43 14.99 14.43
CA CYS A 331 30.54 14.42 15.44
C CYS A 331 31.00 14.72 16.87
N ALA A 332 32.31 14.70 17.11
CA ALA A 332 32.91 15.05 18.40
C ALA A 332 32.90 16.57 18.67
N ALA A 333 33.07 17.40 17.63
CA ALA A 333 33.15 18.85 17.75
C ALA A 333 31.78 19.53 17.85
N THR A 334 30.72 18.94 17.27
CA THR A 334 29.39 19.56 17.17
C THR A 334 28.40 18.85 18.10
N PRO A 335 27.85 19.55 19.12
CA PRO A 335 26.80 19.01 20.00
C PRO A 335 25.60 18.48 19.22
N ALA A 336 24.95 17.41 19.68
CA ALA A 336 23.89 16.73 18.93
C ALA A 336 22.74 17.66 18.47
N GLY A 337 22.32 18.61 19.31
CA GLY A 337 21.26 19.58 18.96
C GLY A 337 21.69 20.70 18.00
N GLU A 338 22.97 20.79 17.66
CA GLU A 338 23.54 21.79 16.75
C GLU A 338 24.00 21.20 15.41
N ARG A 339 23.88 19.88 15.23
CA ARG A 339 24.25 19.19 13.99
C ARG A 339 23.26 19.54 12.87
N SER A 340 23.76 19.71 11.65
CA SER A 340 22.92 19.64 10.44
C SER A 340 22.23 18.27 10.37
N ALA A 341 21.14 18.17 9.63
CA ALA A 341 20.44 16.89 9.46
C ALA A 341 21.34 15.80 8.88
N GLY A 342 22.19 16.14 7.90
CA GLY A 342 23.13 15.20 7.30
C GLY A 342 24.26 14.80 8.25
N LEU A 343 24.85 15.75 9.00
CA LEU A 343 25.82 15.41 10.03
C LEU A 343 25.21 14.56 11.14
N ALA A 344 24.00 14.88 11.61
CA ALA A 344 23.30 14.07 12.62
C ALA A 344 23.13 12.63 12.12
N GLN A 345 22.59 12.45 10.91
CA GLN A 345 22.41 11.14 10.28
C GLN A 345 23.75 10.39 10.12
N ALA A 346 24.81 11.07 9.68
CA ALA A 346 26.14 10.46 9.56
C ALA A 346 26.71 10.03 10.92
N CYS A 347 26.54 10.85 11.97
CA CYS A 347 26.98 10.51 13.31
C CYS A 347 26.22 9.32 13.91
N ASP A 348 24.90 9.29 13.72
CA ASP A 348 24.05 8.20 14.19
C ASP A 348 24.38 6.91 13.43
N GLY A 349 24.60 6.98 12.12
CA GLY A 349 25.08 5.86 11.30
C GLY A 349 26.44 5.33 11.78
N ALA A 350 27.41 6.22 12.02
CA ALA A 350 28.72 5.86 12.56
C ALA A 350 28.62 5.19 13.94
N GLN A 351 27.73 5.68 14.79
CA GLN A 351 27.49 5.10 16.11
C GLN A 351 26.85 3.71 15.98
N ALA A 352 25.85 3.55 15.11
CA ALA A 352 25.24 2.26 14.82
C ALA A 352 26.24 1.26 14.25
N GLU A 353 27.20 1.68 13.42
CA GLU A 353 28.30 0.82 12.94
C GLU A 353 29.21 0.36 14.07
N ARG A 354 29.61 1.27 14.97
CA ARG A 354 30.41 0.93 16.15
C ARG A 354 29.66 -0.01 17.09
N ASP A 355 28.39 0.28 17.35
CA ASP A 355 27.53 -0.55 18.18
C ASP A 355 27.31 -1.92 17.53
N ARG A 356 27.15 -2.01 16.21
CA ARG A 356 27.09 -3.28 15.48
C ARG A 356 28.37 -4.08 15.63
N ALA A 357 29.54 -3.47 15.41
CA ALA A 357 30.83 -4.17 15.54
C ALA A 357 31.07 -4.66 16.99
N ALA A 358 30.71 -3.85 17.99
CA ALA A 358 30.75 -4.26 19.39
C ALA A 358 29.72 -5.36 19.69
N GLY A 359 28.54 -5.30 19.06
CA GLY A 359 27.51 -6.32 19.14
C GLY A 359 27.95 -7.66 18.53
N ASP A 360 28.64 -7.66 17.40
CA ASP A 360 29.24 -8.85 16.79
C ASP A 360 30.28 -9.48 17.74
N ALA A 361 31.11 -8.66 18.39
CA ALA A 361 32.06 -9.14 19.41
C ALA A 361 31.36 -9.71 20.66
N LEU A 362 30.22 -9.14 21.06
CA LEU A 362 29.37 -9.74 22.10
C LEU A 362 28.75 -11.05 21.61
N ALA A 363 28.23 -11.11 20.39
CA ALA A 363 27.62 -12.31 19.81
C ALA A 363 28.58 -13.51 19.79
N MET A 364 29.88 -13.27 19.55
CA MET A 364 30.93 -14.29 19.65
C MET A 364 31.09 -14.93 21.05
N GLN A 365 30.55 -14.32 22.12
CA GLN A 365 30.52 -14.92 23.46
C GLN A 365 29.45 -16.04 23.59
N GLY A 366 28.68 -16.30 22.53
CA GLY A 366 27.81 -17.46 22.41
C GLY A 366 26.69 -17.49 23.46
N ARG A 367 26.64 -18.58 24.23
CA ARG A 367 25.61 -18.82 25.24
C ARG A 367 25.49 -17.71 26.30
N ALA A 368 26.59 -17.04 26.65
CA ALA A 368 26.55 -15.93 27.61
C ALA A 368 25.72 -14.75 27.07
N THR A 369 25.83 -14.47 25.77
CA THR A 369 25.07 -13.43 25.09
C THR A 369 23.61 -13.82 24.96
N ALA A 370 23.31 -15.05 24.55
CA ALA A 370 21.93 -15.56 24.53
C ALA A 370 21.24 -15.41 25.90
N ALA A 371 21.92 -15.83 26.98
CA ALA A 371 21.38 -15.70 28.34
C ALA A 371 21.13 -14.23 28.74
N THR A 372 22.02 -13.32 28.33
CA THR A 372 21.83 -11.87 28.56
C THR A 372 20.62 -11.36 27.78
N CYS A 373 20.46 -11.75 26.52
CA CYS A 373 19.33 -11.33 25.68
C CYS A 373 17.99 -11.83 26.23
N GLU A 374 17.90 -13.08 26.69
CA GLU A 374 16.68 -13.62 27.32
C GLU A 374 16.37 -12.96 28.67
N ALA A 375 17.39 -12.47 29.39
CA ALA A 375 17.23 -11.81 30.68
C ALA A 375 16.91 -10.30 30.57
N THR A 376 17.29 -9.65 29.47
CA THR A 376 17.12 -8.20 29.27
C THR A 376 15.87 -7.90 28.43
N PRO A 377 14.89 -7.14 28.97
CA PRO A 377 13.73 -6.67 28.20
C PRO A 377 14.16 -5.94 26.92
N GLU A 378 13.40 -6.10 25.84
CA GLU A 378 13.75 -5.56 24.53
C GLU A 378 14.02 -4.04 24.55
N THR A 379 13.16 -3.27 25.24
CA THR A 379 13.29 -1.81 25.40
C THR A 379 14.54 -1.36 26.15
N GLU A 380 15.19 -2.27 26.87
CA GLU A 380 16.44 -2.03 27.58
C GLU A 380 17.68 -2.45 26.76
N ARG A 381 17.50 -3.21 25.67
CA ARG A 381 18.60 -3.61 24.77
C ARG A 381 19.00 -2.39 23.92
N LYS A 382 20.15 -1.78 24.22
CA LYS A 382 20.66 -0.57 23.54
C LYS A 382 22.09 -0.77 23.06
N GLY A 383 22.51 -0.01 22.05
CA GLY A 383 23.87 -0.02 21.50
C GLY A 383 24.35 -1.43 21.13
N ALA A 384 25.53 -1.82 21.60
CA ALA A 384 26.10 -3.14 21.31
C ALA A 384 25.20 -4.33 21.70
N LEU A 385 24.52 -4.27 22.85
CA LEU A 385 23.64 -5.35 23.30
C LEU A 385 22.43 -5.50 22.37
N PHE A 386 21.88 -4.38 21.87
CA PHE A 386 20.80 -4.43 20.88
C PHE A 386 21.21 -5.26 19.66
N HIS A 387 22.35 -4.94 19.04
CA HIS A 387 22.82 -5.65 17.85
C HIS A 387 23.13 -7.13 18.12
N ALA A 388 23.75 -7.44 19.25
CA ALA A 388 24.03 -8.82 19.65
C ALA A 388 22.74 -9.64 19.83
N CYS A 389 21.71 -9.04 20.44
CA CYS A 389 20.42 -9.69 20.64
C CYS A 389 19.59 -9.78 19.36
N VAL A 390 19.70 -8.82 18.43
CA VAL A 390 19.10 -8.95 17.10
C VAL A 390 19.70 -10.14 16.36
N ALA A 391 21.03 -10.33 16.38
CA ALA A 391 21.66 -11.50 15.77
C ALA A 391 21.18 -12.82 16.39
N TYR A 392 21.08 -12.88 17.73
CA TYR A 392 20.52 -14.03 18.43
C TYR A 392 19.05 -14.28 18.08
N ASP A 393 18.21 -13.24 18.06
CA ASP A 393 16.79 -13.37 17.75
C ASP A 393 16.57 -13.86 16.31
N ILE A 394 17.34 -13.36 15.32
CA ILE A 394 17.33 -13.86 13.94
C ILE A 394 17.71 -15.35 13.88
N LEU A 395 18.71 -15.78 14.66
CA LEU A 395 19.08 -17.20 14.74
C LEU A 395 17.94 -18.03 15.36
N VAL A 396 17.27 -17.53 16.40
CA VAL A 396 16.11 -18.22 16.99
C VAL A 396 14.98 -18.33 15.97
N GLU A 397 14.70 -17.25 15.23
CA GLU A 397 13.70 -17.22 14.16
C GLU A 397 13.99 -18.28 13.10
N SER A 398 15.24 -18.33 12.59
CA SER A 398 15.65 -19.31 11.57
C SER A 398 15.55 -20.75 12.08
N GLN A 399 16.10 -21.03 13.26
CA GLN A 399 16.08 -22.37 13.85
C GLN A 399 14.64 -22.82 14.18
N LEU A 400 13.79 -21.91 14.64
CA LEU A 400 12.38 -22.16 14.86
C LEU A 400 11.68 -22.49 13.55
N GLY A 401 11.92 -21.70 12.49
CA GLY A 401 11.39 -21.93 11.16
C GLY A 401 11.76 -23.31 10.62
N GLU A 402 13.05 -23.64 10.63
CA GLU A 402 13.59 -24.94 10.19
C GLU A 402 12.98 -26.13 10.94
N MET A 403 12.91 -26.07 12.27
CA MET A 403 12.33 -27.15 13.08
C MET A 403 10.84 -27.35 12.79
N LEU A 404 10.10 -26.27 12.55
CA LEU A 404 8.66 -26.32 12.28
C LEU A 404 8.32 -26.89 10.89
N VAL A 405 9.28 -26.94 9.96
CA VAL A 405 9.08 -27.58 8.65
C VAL A 405 8.73 -29.06 8.82
N ASP A 406 9.48 -29.75 9.68
CA ASP A 406 9.33 -31.20 9.92
C ASP A 406 8.41 -31.52 11.10
N ASP A 407 8.07 -30.54 11.94
CA ASP A 407 7.22 -30.70 13.12
C ASP A 407 5.79 -30.18 12.89
N SER A 408 4.96 -30.99 12.22
CA SER A 408 3.57 -30.60 11.92
C SER A 408 2.72 -30.28 13.17
N ALA A 409 2.93 -30.99 14.28
CA ALA A 409 2.20 -30.69 15.50
C ALA A 409 2.62 -29.34 16.10
N GLY A 410 3.93 -29.03 16.07
CA GLY A 410 4.44 -27.72 16.47
C GLY A 410 3.92 -26.60 15.57
N PHE A 411 3.97 -26.81 14.25
CA PHE A 411 3.48 -25.85 13.27
C PHE A 411 2.00 -25.54 13.45
N THR A 412 1.15 -26.55 13.63
CA THR A 412 -0.29 -26.33 13.87
C THR A 412 -0.55 -25.50 15.13
N VAL A 413 0.18 -25.74 16.22
CA VAL A 413 -0.02 -25.00 17.48
C VAL A 413 0.54 -23.58 17.41
N ILE A 414 1.68 -23.37 16.76
CA ILE A 414 2.39 -22.09 16.73
C ILE A 414 1.92 -21.18 15.57
N CYS A 415 1.58 -21.77 14.42
CA CYS A 415 1.37 -21.08 13.14
C CYS A 415 -0.03 -21.28 12.51
N GLY A 416 -0.97 -21.94 13.20
CA GLY A 416 -2.29 -22.25 12.65
C GLY A 416 -3.11 -21.02 12.22
N GLU A 417 -4.14 -21.19 11.37
CA GLU A 417 -4.90 -20.09 10.75
C GLU A 417 -5.63 -19.17 11.76
N GLU A 418 -6.20 -19.72 12.84
CA GLU A 418 -6.79 -18.92 13.93
C GLU A 418 -5.73 -18.05 14.65
N VAL A 419 -4.48 -18.46 14.50
CA VAL A 419 -3.27 -17.85 15.03
C VAL A 419 -2.65 -17.00 13.91
N ALA A 420 -3.38 -16.37 12.98
CA ALA A 420 -2.79 -15.35 12.09
C ALA A 420 -3.05 -13.91 12.57
N TYR A 421 -4.15 -13.71 13.30
CA TYR A 421 -4.71 -12.38 13.56
C TYR A 421 -4.34 -11.79 14.93
N ASP A 422 -3.83 -12.59 15.87
CA ASP A 422 -3.39 -12.14 17.19
C ASP A 422 -1.86 -12.00 17.24
N ILE A 423 -1.33 -10.97 16.55
CA ILE A 423 0.12 -10.70 16.43
C ILE A 423 0.66 -10.00 17.67
N ALA A 424 -0.15 -9.17 18.33
CA ALA A 424 0.28 -8.29 19.42
C ALA A 424 0.77 -9.07 20.65
N ASP A 425 0.13 -10.19 20.98
CA ASP A 425 0.48 -10.99 22.15
C ASP A 425 1.56 -12.06 21.88
N ARG A 426 2.06 -12.18 20.66
CA ARG A 426 3.07 -13.20 20.31
C ARG A 426 4.48 -12.77 20.55
N ASP A 427 5.29 -13.74 20.95
CA ASP A 427 6.72 -13.63 20.77
C ASP A 427 7.02 -13.22 19.31
N ARG A 428 7.68 -12.07 19.12
CA ARG A 428 7.91 -11.46 17.81
C ARG A 428 8.64 -12.39 16.84
N ARG A 429 9.41 -13.34 17.38
CA ARG A 429 10.19 -14.33 16.63
C ARG A 429 9.31 -15.39 15.96
N VAL A 430 8.09 -15.61 16.47
CA VAL A 430 7.18 -16.64 15.96
C VAL A 430 6.64 -16.29 14.57
N PHE A 431 6.26 -15.03 14.35
CA PHE A 431 5.67 -14.60 13.08
C PHE A 431 6.60 -14.83 11.87
N PRO A 432 7.84 -14.32 11.83
CA PRO A 432 8.76 -14.57 10.73
C PRO A 432 9.12 -16.07 10.62
N ALA A 433 9.29 -16.78 11.74
CA ALA A 433 9.57 -18.22 11.73
C ALA A 433 8.42 -19.04 11.10
N CYS A 434 7.17 -18.68 11.37
CA CYS A 434 6.00 -19.30 10.73
C CYS A 434 5.96 -19.03 9.22
N GLY A 435 6.25 -17.79 8.80
CA GLY A 435 6.36 -17.44 7.39
C GLY A 435 7.44 -18.25 6.67
N GLN A 436 8.63 -18.35 7.27
CA GLN A 436 9.74 -19.16 6.75
C GLN A 436 9.38 -20.66 6.71
N ALA A 437 8.81 -21.20 7.79
CA ALA A 437 8.41 -22.60 7.85
C ALA A 437 7.36 -22.94 6.78
N GLN A 438 6.36 -22.08 6.60
CA GLN A 438 5.34 -22.24 5.55
C GLN A 438 5.97 -22.20 4.17
N ALA A 439 6.84 -21.22 3.89
CA ALA A 439 7.55 -21.10 2.61
C ALA A 439 8.39 -22.36 2.29
N LEU A 440 9.13 -22.90 3.27
CA LEU A 440 9.92 -24.12 3.10
C LEU A 440 9.04 -25.38 2.92
N ARG A 441 7.91 -25.47 3.62
CA ARG A 441 6.93 -26.55 3.43
C ARG A 441 6.31 -26.49 2.03
N ASP A 442 5.93 -25.30 1.58
CA ASP A 442 5.43 -25.06 0.23
C ASP A 442 6.48 -25.41 -0.81
N GLU A 443 7.74 -25.01 -0.63
CA GLU A 443 8.83 -25.36 -1.54
C GLU A 443 9.03 -26.88 -1.66
N ARG A 444 9.05 -27.60 -0.52
CA ARG A 444 9.15 -29.07 -0.52
C ARG A 444 7.96 -29.72 -1.24
N ALA A 445 6.75 -29.20 -1.03
CA ALA A 445 5.55 -29.71 -1.67
C ALA A 445 5.48 -29.37 -3.16
N ILE A 446 5.89 -28.16 -3.56
CA ILE A 446 6.06 -27.76 -4.97
C ILE A 446 7.08 -28.68 -5.66
N LYS A 447 8.24 -28.90 -5.05
CA LYS A 447 9.26 -29.80 -5.58
C LYS A 447 8.72 -31.21 -5.79
N ALA A 448 8.00 -31.76 -4.81
CA ALA A 448 7.37 -33.07 -4.92
C ALA A 448 6.34 -33.15 -6.05
N LEU A 449 5.60 -32.06 -6.32
CA LEU A 449 4.69 -31.98 -7.47
C LEU A 449 5.43 -31.93 -8.80
N LEU A 450 6.58 -31.24 -8.85
CA LEU A 450 7.41 -31.11 -10.06
C LEU A 450 8.17 -32.40 -10.42
N GLU A 451 8.35 -33.33 -9.48
CA GLU A 451 8.97 -34.64 -9.73
C GLU A 451 8.14 -35.55 -10.65
N ASP A 452 6.82 -35.32 -10.79
CA ASP A 452 5.94 -36.03 -11.73
C ASP A 452 5.18 -35.04 -12.64
N PRO A 453 5.85 -34.50 -13.68
CA PRO A 453 5.24 -33.53 -14.59
C PRO A 453 4.03 -34.09 -15.35
N VAL A 454 3.98 -35.41 -15.57
CA VAL A 454 2.88 -36.08 -16.30
C VAL A 454 1.60 -36.07 -15.45
N ALA A 455 1.72 -36.30 -14.15
CA ALA A 455 0.59 -36.18 -13.23
C ALA A 455 0.22 -34.72 -12.91
N LEU A 456 1.17 -33.80 -12.96
CA LEU A 456 0.95 -32.38 -12.67
C LEU A 456 0.17 -31.67 -13.79
N GLU A 457 0.47 -31.93 -15.07
CA GLU A 457 -0.16 -31.28 -16.22
C GLU A 457 -1.72 -31.28 -16.20
N PRO A 458 -2.42 -32.42 -16.02
CA PRO A 458 -3.88 -32.42 -15.98
C PRO A 458 -4.44 -31.66 -14.76
N ARG A 459 -3.68 -31.58 -13.65
CA ARG A 459 -4.08 -30.80 -12.47
C ARG A 459 -3.97 -29.30 -12.76
N CYS A 460 -2.91 -28.87 -13.44
CA CYS A 460 -2.76 -27.49 -13.89
C CYS A 460 -3.86 -27.06 -14.84
N LYS A 461 -4.27 -27.94 -15.78
CA LYS A 461 -5.41 -27.66 -16.67
C LYS A 461 -6.76 -27.56 -15.95
N SER A 462 -6.87 -28.10 -14.73
CA SER A 462 -8.09 -28.07 -13.92
C SER A 462 -8.16 -26.91 -12.92
N LEU A 463 -7.04 -26.19 -12.71
CA LEU A 463 -7.02 -24.94 -11.96
C LEU A 463 -7.76 -23.89 -12.81
N GLY A 464 -9.00 -23.57 -12.43
CA GLY A 464 -9.70 -22.45 -13.05
C GLY A 464 -9.11 -21.10 -12.63
N ASP A 465 -9.49 -20.03 -13.32
CA ASP A 465 -8.96 -18.66 -13.16
C ASP A 465 -9.21 -18.01 -11.78
N GLY A 466 -9.86 -18.72 -10.85
CA GLY A 466 -10.20 -18.24 -9.51
C GLY A 466 -9.63 -19.07 -8.36
N ALA A 467 -8.64 -19.92 -8.62
CA ALA A 467 -7.94 -20.64 -7.56
C ALA A 467 -7.13 -19.67 -6.68
N SER A 468 -7.08 -19.94 -5.38
CA SER A 468 -6.22 -19.19 -4.46
C SER A 468 -4.75 -19.58 -4.65
N TYR A 469 -3.85 -18.63 -4.33
CA TYR A 469 -2.39 -18.76 -4.29
C TYR A 469 -1.90 -19.90 -3.38
N GLY A 470 -2.10 -21.13 -3.82
CA GLY A 470 -1.73 -22.35 -3.10
C GLY A 470 -0.51 -23.04 -3.70
N THR A 471 0.00 -24.04 -2.99
CA THR A 471 1.14 -24.87 -3.40
C THR A 471 0.99 -25.46 -4.82
N LEU A 472 -0.22 -25.90 -5.20
CA LEU A 472 -0.47 -26.46 -6.53
C LEU A 472 -0.37 -25.41 -7.64
N GLU A 473 -0.91 -24.22 -7.42
CA GLU A 473 -0.84 -23.13 -8.39
C GLU A 473 0.62 -22.72 -8.62
N MET A 474 1.39 -22.51 -7.54
CA MET A 474 2.83 -22.20 -7.64
C MET A 474 3.60 -23.30 -8.37
N ALA A 475 3.30 -24.58 -8.11
CA ALA A 475 3.91 -25.70 -8.84
C ALA A 475 3.54 -25.68 -10.32
N CYS A 476 2.30 -25.35 -10.67
CA CYS A 476 1.87 -25.21 -12.06
C CYS A 476 2.55 -24.03 -12.77
N VAL A 477 2.69 -22.88 -12.11
CA VAL A 477 3.44 -21.74 -12.64
C VAL A 477 4.89 -22.12 -12.93
N ARG A 478 5.59 -22.78 -11.98
CA ARG A 478 6.97 -23.26 -12.21
C ARG A 478 7.05 -24.29 -13.33
N PHE A 479 6.15 -25.28 -13.35
CA PHE A 479 6.06 -26.29 -14.40
C PHE A 479 5.86 -25.68 -15.79
N HIS A 480 4.92 -24.74 -15.93
CA HIS A 480 4.69 -24.04 -17.19
C HIS A 480 5.88 -23.19 -17.59
N SER A 481 6.51 -22.47 -16.65
CA SER A 481 7.71 -21.68 -16.89
C SER A 481 8.89 -22.54 -17.38
N GLU A 482 9.20 -23.67 -16.73
CA GLU A 482 10.26 -24.59 -17.14
C GLU A 482 10.00 -25.25 -18.50
N ARG A 483 8.74 -25.59 -18.79
CA ARG A 483 8.33 -26.10 -20.11
C ARG A 483 8.55 -25.05 -21.19
N LEU A 484 8.09 -23.82 -20.96
CA LEU A 484 8.29 -22.69 -21.87
C LEU A 484 9.79 -22.39 -22.06
N ALA A 485 10.58 -22.41 -20.98
CA ALA A 485 12.04 -22.28 -21.02
C ALA A 485 12.67 -23.25 -22.01
N THR A 486 12.31 -24.52 -21.86
CA THR A 486 12.85 -25.63 -22.66
C THR A 486 12.43 -25.50 -24.11
N HIS A 487 11.18 -25.08 -24.35
CA HIS A 487 10.64 -24.88 -25.71
C HIS A 487 11.35 -23.70 -26.40
N ILE A 488 11.46 -22.55 -25.73
CA ILE A 488 12.19 -21.38 -26.20
C ILE A 488 13.65 -21.76 -26.49
N GLN A 489 14.32 -22.47 -25.59
CA GLN A 489 15.72 -22.88 -25.77
C GLN A 489 15.88 -23.81 -26.98
N LYS A 490 14.96 -24.76 -27.18
CA LYS A 490 14.94 -25.63 -28.36
C LYS A 490 14.83 -24.80 -29.64
N LEU A 491 13.84 -23.91 -29.74
CA LEU A 491 13.67 -23.06 -30.92
C LEU A 491 14.84 -22.08 -31.11
N ALA A 492 15.43 -21.61 -30.02
CA ALA A 492 16.59 -20.72 -30.08
C ALA A 492 17.86 -21.42 -30.63
N THR A 493 17.98 -22.74 -30.46
CA THR A 493 19.19 -23.49 -30.84
C THR A 493 19.01 -24.42 -32.03
N ASP A 494 17.77 -24.74 -32.42
CA ASP A 494 17.43 -25.59 -33.56
C ASP A 494 16.70 -24.78 -34.63
N ASP A 495 17.44 -24.45 -35.70
CA ASP A 495 16.93 -23.72 -36.86
C ASP A 495 15.74 -24.42 -37.53
N ALA A 496 15.76 -25.75 -37.62
CA ALA A 496 14.69 -26.48 -38.27
C ALA A 496 13.42 -26.43 -37.43
N ALA A 497 13.53 -26.58 -36.10
CA ALA A 497 12.41 -26.43 -35.18
C ALA A 497 11.83 -25.01 -35.22
N TYR A 498 12.69 -23.98 -35.20
CA TYR A 498 12.26 -22.59 -35.32
C TYR A 498 11.53 -22.32 -36.64
N GLN A 499 12.11 -22.71 -37.78
CA GLN A 499 11.47 -22.50 -39.08
C GLN A 499 10.15 -23.27 -39.20
N HIS A 500 10.03 -24.44 -38.58
CA HIS A 500 8.79 -25.21 -38.59
C HIS A 500 7.67 -24.56 -37.77
N GLU A 501 7.98 -24.13 -36.53
CA GLU A 501 6.96 -23.68 -35.58
C GLU A 501 6.70 -22.16 -35.67
N CYS A 502 7.73 -21.36 -35.97
CA CYS A 502 7.67 -19.90 -35.88
C CYS A 502 7.50 -19.17 -37.21
N ALA A 503 7.70 -19.83 -38.36
CA ALA A 503 7.61 -19.17 -39.67
C ALA A 503 6.23 -18.52 -39.94
N ARG A 504 5.17 -19.03 -39.31
CA ARG A 504 3.81 -18.48 -39.44
C ARG A 504 3.64 -17.08 -38.84
N PHE A 505 4.54 -16.65 -37.95
CA PHE A 505 4.46 -15.36 -37.26
C PHE A 505 5.31 -14.26 -37.93
N GLY A 506 6.09 -14.59 -38.97
CA GLY A 506 6.97 -13.65 -39.66
C GLY A 506 8.14 -13.15 -38.82
N ASP A 507 8.80 -12.08 -39.29
CA ASP A 507 10.05 -11.55 -38.70
C ASP A 507 9.87 -10.28 -37.85
N LYS A 508 8.64 -9.78 -37.70
CA LYS A 508 8.41 -8.51 -36.99
C LYS A 508 8.33 -8.73 -35.48
N PRO A 509 9.13 -8.02 -34.66
CA PRO A 509 8.90 -7.95 -33.22
C PRO A 509 7.49 -7.41 -32.96
N ARG A 510 6.78 -7.99 -31.99
CA ARG A 510 5.47 -7.52 -31.56
C ARG A 510 5.51 -7.06 -30.12
N ASP A 511 4.62 -6.13 -29.81
CA ASP A 511 4.38 -5.70 -28.45
C ASP A 511 3.52 -6.75 -27.73
N LEU A 512 4.14 -7.51 -26.84
CA LEU A 512 3.50 -8.59 -26.08
C LEU A 512 2.54 -8.08 -24.99
N PHE A 513 2.49 -6.77 -24.74
CA PHE A 513 1.69 -6.17 -23.67
C PHE A 513 0.31 -5.69 -24.13
N THR A 514 0.11 -5.48 -25.42
CA THR A 514 -1.12 -4.86 -25.96
C THR A 514 -2.01 -5.82 -26.73
N ASP A 515 -1.47 -6.95 -27.19
CA ASP A 515 -2.19 -7.96 -27.95
C ASP A 515 -2.44 -9.23 -27.09
N ALA A 516 -3.61 -9.85 -27.22
CA ALA A 516 -3.87 -11.20 -26.70
C ALA A 516 -3.05 -12.22 -27.50
N ALA A 517 -1.75 -12.31 -27.20
CA ALA A 517 -0.81 -13.19 -27.89
C ALA A 517 -1.08 -14.66 -27.53
N ASP A 518 -1.04 -15.52 -28.56
CA ASP A 518 -1.03 -16.97 -28.37
C ASP A 518 0.28 -17.40 -27.67
N GLU A 519 0.24 -18.44 -26.84
CA GLU A 519 1.42 -18.94 -26.10
C GLU A 519 2.59 -19.26 -27.06
N LEU A 520 2.28 -19.83 -28.24
CA LEU A 520 3.31 -20.14 -29.24
C LEU A 520 3.91 -18.88 -29.87
N GLU A 521 3.14 -17.80 -29.99
CA GLU A 521 3.65 -16.52 -30.50
C GLU A 521 4.68 -15.92 -29.54
N VAL A 522 4.39 -15.92 -28.24
CA VAL A 522 5.33 -15.48 -27.17
C VAL A 522 6.61 -16.31 -27.20
N VAL A 523 6.48 -17.64 -27.28
CA VAL A 523 7.63 -18.56 -27.35
C VAL A 523 8.52 -18.29 -28.56
N CYS A 524 7.91 -18.04 -29.73
CA CYS A 524 8.64 -17.76 -30.97
C CYS A 524 9.35 -16.40 -30.94
N ASP A 525 8.73 -15.37 -30.37
CA ASP A 525 9.35 -14.04 -30.24
C ASP A 525 10.57 -14.08 -29.31
N GLN A 526 10.44 -14.74 -28.16
CA GLN A 526 11.55 -14.97 -27.22
C GLN A 526 12.68 -15.80 -27.85
N ALA A 527 12.35 -16.84 -28.61
CA ALA A 527 13.34 -17.63 -29.32
C ALA A 527 14.08 -16.81 -30.39
N ARG A 528 13.38 -15.94 -31.12
CA ARG A 528 13.97 -15.01 -32.10
C ARG A 528 14.95 -14.07 -31.41
N TYR A 529 14.55 -13.49 -30.28
CA TYR A 529 15.39 -12.59 -29.49
C TYR A 529 16.68 -13.28 -29.04
N ARG A 530 16.60 -14.50 -28.49
CA ARG A 530 17.80 -15.25 -28.06
C ARG A 530 18.73 -15.60 -29.24
N ARG A 531 18.17 -15.91 -30.41
CA ARG A 531 18.96 -16.20 -31.63
C ARG A 531 19.74 -15.00 -32.12
N SER A 532 19.20 -13.79 -31.98
CA SER A 532 19.87 -12.56 -32.41
C SER A 532 20.86 -11.99 -31.39
N HIS A 533 20.83 -12.45 -30.12
CA HIS A 533 21.64 -11.94 -29.01
C HIS A 533 22.48 -13.03 -28.31
N SER A 534 22.82 -14.11 -29.01
CA SER A 534 23.44 -15.31 -28.42
C SER A 534 24.83 -15.11 -27.80
N GLU A 535 25.48 -13.96 -27.99
CA GLU A 535 26.81 -13.66 -27.41
C GLU A 535 26.73 -13.00 -26.01
N GLU A 536 25.58 -12.47 -25.58
CA GLU A 536 25.45 -11.72 -24.31
C GLU A 536 24.57 -12.39 -23.24
N PHE A 537 23.84 -13.45 -23.59
CA PHE A 537 22.81 -13.99 -22.69
C PHE A 537 23.34 -15.14 -21.80
N THR A 538 23.52 -14.86 -20.51
CA THR A 538 23.72 -15.90 -19.49
C THR A 538 22.37 -16.57 -19.15
N ALA A 539 22.40 -17.87 -18.85
CA ALA A 539 21.20 -18.70 -18.66
C ALA A 539 20.26 -18.26 -17.49
N SER A 540 20.62 -17.24 -16.72
CA SER A 540 19.89 -16.76 -15.54
C SER A 540 18.87 -15.65 -15.81
N ALA A 541 18.86 -15.02 -16.99
CA ALA A 541 17.83 -14.03 -17.31
C ALA A 541 16.50 -14.75 -17.61
N GLY A 542 15.57 -14.66 -16.66
CA GLY A 542 14.29 -15.38 -16.67
C GLY A 542 13.44 -15.09 -17.90
N ILE A 543 12.59 -16.06 -18.27
CA ILE A 543 11.69 -16.06 -19.46
C ILE A 543 10.59 -14.97 -19.38
N TYR A 544 10.51 -14.27 -18.25
CA TYR A 544 9.62 -13.13 -18.00
C TYR A 544 10.37 -11.95 -17.40
N ALA A 545 11.67 -11.75 -17.69
CA ALA A 545 12.21 -10.41 -17.50
C ALA A 545 11.40 -9.51 -18.44
N PRO A 546 10.54 -8.61 -17.92
CA PRO A 546 9.74 -7.76 -18.78
C PRO A 546 10.71 -7.04 -19.72
N ILE A 547 10.29 -6.76 -20.96
CA ILE A 547 11.11 -5.94 -21.86
C ILE A 547 11.43 -4.59 -21.18
N GLU A 548 10.65 -4.12 -20.20
CA GLU A 548 11.01 -2.99 -19.32
C GLU A 548 12.28 -3.21 -18.47
N ALA A 549 12.63 -4.43 -18.05
CA ALA A 549 13.93 -4.71 -17.43
C ALA A 549 15.09 -4.62 -18.45
N LEU A 550 14.80 -4.78 -19.74
CA LEU A 550 15.74 -4.58 -20.85
C LEU A 550 15.71 -3.13 -21.40
N ASP A 551 14.62 -2.38 -21.20
CA ASP A 551 14.46 -0.98 -21.62
C ASP A 551 14.84 0.01 -20.50
N LEU A 552 14.87 -0.44 -19.25
CA LEU A 552 15.55 0.26 -18.15
C LEU A 552 17.06 0.36 -18.42
N GLU A 553 17.65 -0.53 -19.22
CA GLU A 553 19.04 -0.38 -19.68
C GLU A 553 19.23 0.72 -20.73
N ASN A 554 18.17 1.11 -21.46
CA ASN A 554 18.17 2.15 -22.50
C ASN A 554 17.54 3.47 -22.05
N ALA A 555 16.95 3.55 -20.85
CA ALA A 555 16.55 4.80 -20.23
C ALA A 555 17.79 5.51 -19.66
N ASP A 556 18.39 6.39 -20.48
CA ASP A 556 19.52 7.27 -20.15
C ASP A 556 19.38 7.88 -18.73
N GLY A 557 20.02 7.25 -17.74
CA GLY A 557 20.22 7.78 -16.38
C GLY A 557 19.97 6.82 -15.21
N THR A 558 18.96 5.96 -15.26
CA THR A 558 18.60 5.09 -14.11
C THR A 558 19.32 3.74 -14.12
N SER A 559 19.75 3.27 -15.30
CA SER A 559 20.47 2.00 -15.45
C SER A 559 21.90 2.04 -14.91
N GLU A 560 22.63 3.15 -15.05
CA GLU A 560 23.97 3.27 -14.45
C GLU A 560 23.91 3.29 -12.92
N ALA A 561 22.89 3.93 -12.33
CA ALA A 561 22.69 3.91 -10.88
C ALA A 561 22.31 2.51 -10.37
N ALA A 562 21.42 1.80 -11.07
CA ALA A 562 21.04 0.43 -10.71
C ALA A 562 22.19 -0.57 -10.92
N LYS A 563 22.96 -0.46 -12.01
CA LYS A 563 24.18 -1.25 -12.25
C LYS A 563 25.27 -0.92 -11.24
N GLY A 564 25.46 0.35 -10.92
CA GLY A 564 26.37 0.81 -9.88
C GLY A 564 25.99 0.26 -8.50
N MET A 565 24.70 0.24 -8.17
CA MET A 565 24.21 -0.29 -6.90
C MET A 565 24.28 -1.83 -6.86
N SER A 566 23.93 -2.53 -7.94
CA SER A 566 24.10 -3.98 -8.04
C SER A 566 25.57 -4.39 -7.96
N ALA A 567 26.45 -3.72 -8.70
CA ALA A 567 27.89 -3.98 -8.63
C ALA A 567 28.48 -3.58 -7.27
N ALA A 568 27.95 -2.55 -6.60
CA ALA A 568 28.36 -2.19 -5.24
C ALA A 568 27.86 -3.20 -4.21
N VAL A 569 26.65 -3.75 -4.37
CA VAL A 569 26.09 -4.80 -3.51
C VAL A 569 26.83 -6.12 -3.73
N GLU A 570 27.07 -6.51 -4.98
CA GLU A 570 27.80 -7.72 -5.36
C GLU A 570 29.26 -7.62 -4.91
N LYS A 571 29.91 -6.46 -5.11
CA LYS A 571 31.23 -6.17 -4.54
C LYS A 571 31.19 -6.14 -3.01
N ALA A 572 30.15 -5.63 -2.37
CA ALA A 572 30.05 -5.65 -0.91
C ALA A 572 29.81 -7.07 -0.36
N ILE A 573 29.13 -7.94 -1.12
CA ILE A 573 28.96 -9.36 -0.83
C ILE A 573 30.29 -10.09 -1.04
N ASP A 574 30.99 -9.86 -2.14
CA ASP A 574 32.31 -10.42 -2.42
C ASP A 574 33.36 -9.92 -1.40
N ASP A 575 33.35 -8.62 -1.08
CA ASP A 575 34.20 -8.02 -0.05
C ASP A 575 33.81 -8.55 1.35
N ALA A 576 32.55 -8.93 1.58
CA ALA A 576 32.11 -9.61 2.79
C ALA A 576 32.53 -11.09 2.82
N ASP A 577 32.57 -11.78 1.69
CA ASP A 577 33.15 -13.13 1.52
C ASP A 577 34.67 -13.12 1.72
N VAL A 578 35.33 -11.97 1.50
CA VAL A 578 36.74 -11.72 1.84
C VAL A 578 36.95 -11.37 3.33
N ILE A 579 35.88 -11.34 4.15
CA ILE A 579 36.00 -11.37 5.62
C ILE A 579 35.54 -12.71 6.21
N PRO A 580 36.22 -13.83 5.92
CA PRO A 580 35.83 -15.17 6.37
C PRO A 580 35.89 -15.36 7.91
N GLU A 581 36.34 -14.37 8.68
CA GLU A 581 36.36 -14.42 10.15
C GLU A 581 35.22 -13.65 10.83
N ARG A 582 34.46 -12.78 10.15
CA ARG A 582 33.64 -11.78 10.87
C ARG A 582 32.27 -12.25 11.38
N ARG A 583 31.76 -13.41 10.98
CA ARG A 583 30.46 -13.90 11.48
C ARG A 583 30.44 -15.37 11.85
N SER A 584 31.53 -15.87 12.43
CA SER A 584 31.60 -17.23 12.99
C SER A 584 30.49 -17.55 14.00
N PHE A 585 29.81 -16.54 14.56
CA PHE A 585 28.66 -16.71 15.47
C PHE A 585 27.33 -16.99 14.76
N LEU A 586 27.26 -16.86 13.43
CA LEU A 586 26.08 -17.26 12.63
C LEU A 586 26.18 -18.69 12.11
N ASP A 587 27.38 -19.28 12.11
CA ASP A 587 27.58 -20.67 11.70
C ASP A 587 26.72 -21.62 12.55
N ASP A 588 26.14 -22.65 11.93
CA ASP A 588 25.27 -23.65 12.57
C ASP A 588 25.90 -24.39 13.77
N GLY A 589 27.23 -24.35 13.86
CA GLY A 589 28.02 -24.96 14.94
C GLY A 589 28.50 -23.97 16.00
N SER A 590 28.21 -22.68 15.86
CA SER A 590 28.63 -21.66 16.83
C SER A 590 27.86 -21.78 18.14
N GLU A 591 28.47 -21.38 19.26
CA GLU A 591 27.80 -21.42 20.56
C GLU A 591 26.54 -20.54 20.63
N LEU A 592 26.47 -19.48 19.81
CA LEU A 592 25.26 -18.65 19.72
C LEU A 592 24.15 -19.35 18.94
N SER A 593 24.47 -19.96 17.78
CA SER A 593 23.51 -20.73 16.99
C SER A 593 22.99 -21.95 17.75
N ILE A 594 23.86 -22.65 18.50
CA ILE A 594 23.41 -23.75 19.36
C ILE A 594 22.48 -23.24 20.46
N ALA A 595 22.78 -22.10 21.10
CA ALA A 595 21.89 -21.50 22.09
C ALA A 595 20.53 -21.12 21.49
N ALA A 596 20.53 -20.56 20.28
CA ALA A 596 19.32 -20.20 19.55
C ALA A 596 18.48 -21.43 19.18
N ARG A 597 19.13 -22.52 18.76
CA ARG A 597 18.51 -23.83 18.52
C ARG A 597 17.86 -24.38 19.78
N ASP A 598 18.56 -24.32 20.91
CA ASP A 598 18.04 -24.75 22.22
C ASP A 598 16.79 -23.93 22.61
N ALA A 599 16.81 -22.61 22.39
CA ALA A 599 15.69 -21.72 22.65
C ALA A 599 14.48 -21.98 21.73
N ALA A 600 14.71 -22.18 20.42
CA ALA A 600 13.68 -22.56 19.46
C ALA A 600 13.01 -23.90 19.85
N ALA A 601 13.81 -24.90 20.21
CA ALA A 601 13.29 -26.18 20.70
C ALA A 601 12.46 -26.02 21.98
N ALA A 602 12.90 -25.17 22.92
CA ALA A 602 12.15 -24.87 24.14
C ALA A 602 10.81 -24.17 23.84
N ILE A 603 10.78 -23.24 22.88
CA ILE A 603 9.57 -22.58 22.38
C ILE A 603 8.57 -23.62 21.85
N ILE A 604 9.01 -24.52 20.96
CA ILE A 604 8.16 -25.58 20.39
C ILE A 604 7.64 -26.52 21.48
N ALA A 605 8.53 -26.99 22.36
CA ALA A 605 8.17 -27.90 23.44
C ALA A 605 7.13 -27.29 24.38
N ARG A 606 7.32 -26.02 24.75
CA ARG A 606 6.37 -25.27 25.58
C ARG A 606 5.02 -25.09 24.88
N ALA A 607 5.03 -24.66 23.62
CA ALA A 607 3.80 -24.44 22.86
C ALA A 607 2.96 -25.73 22.77
N LYS A 608 3.61 -26.86 22.48
CA LYS A 608 2.97 -28.19 22.49
C LYS A 608 2.43 -28.59 23.86
N ALA A 609 3.19 -28.35 24.93
CA ALA A 609 2.78 -28.71 26.28
C ALA A 609 1.57 -27.88 26.76
N GLU A 610 1.51 -26.60 26.40
CA GLU A 610 0.43 -25.69 26.76
C GLU A 610 -0.73 -25.70 25.75
N ASN A 611 -0.54 -26.32 24.58
CA ASN A 611 -1.46 -26.30 23.43
C ASN A 611 -1.89 -24.88 23.05
N THR A 612 -0.93 -23.95 23.08
CA THR A 612 -1.10 -22.55 22.69
C THR A 612 0.24 -22.02 22.17
N TYR A 613 0.19 -20.95 21.37
CA TYR A 613 1.40 -20.25 20.97
C TYR A 613 2.08 -19.56 22.19
N PRO A 614 3.41 -19.35 22.16
CA PRO A 614 4.11 -18.60 23.20
C PRO A 614 3.68 -17.13 23.22
N ARG A 615 3.14 -16.70 24.36
CA ARG A 615 2.77 -15.30 24.58
C ARG A 615 3.95 -14.48 25.07
N ARG A 616 4.00 -13.18 24.71
CA ARG A 616 4.96 -12.23 25.28
C ARG A 616 4.84 -12.23 26.81
N PRO A 617 5.96 -12.14 27.54
CA PRO A 617 5.93 -11.92 28.98
C PRO A 617 5.07 -10.69 29.34
N LYS A 618 4.26 -10.82 30.39
CA LYS A 618 3.41 -9.72 30.88
C LYS A 618 4.29 -8.54 31.29
N GLY A 619 4.17 -7.40 30.61
CA GLY A 619 5.02 -6.20 30.81
C GLY A 619 6.02 -5.93 29.68
N GLN A 620 6.09 -6.78 28.65
CA GLN A 620 6.74 -6.53 27.36
C GLN A 620 5.71 -6.25 26.25
N ARG A 621 4.50 -5.86 26.64
CA ARG A 621 3.56 -5.22 25.72
C ARG A 621 4.02 -3.78 25.63
N ASP A 622 4.94 -3.54 24.71
CA ASP A 622 5.16 -2.19 24.22
C ASP A 622 3.88 -1.77 23.52
#